data_AF-A0A7S1L2K9-F1
#
_entry.id   AF-A0A7S1L2K9-F1
#
_cell.length_a   1.000
_cell.length_b   1.000
_cell.length_c   1.000
_cell.angle_alpha   90.00
_cell.angle_beta   90.00
_cell.angle_gamma   90.00
#
_symmetry.space_group_name_H-M   'P 1'
#
loop_
_entity.id
_entity.type
_entity.pdbx_description
1 polymer ?
#
loop_
_entity_poly.entity_id
_entity_poly.type
_entity_poly.pdbx_seq_one_letter_code
_entity_poly.pdbx_strand_id
1 'polypeptide(L)'
;NFWMPLTEVWDSNSLFVETFPGREDFRAFKGGVGDMFRWWGNRCGHYAEGNATGSTRVSLDFRIIPRRFWDAAEAAGTLTDTAEGWTRWHGGAMRLGSYYYLESS
;
A
#
# COMPACT_ATOMS: atom_id res chain seq x y z
N ASN A 1 4.67 -4.38 -0.27
CA ASN A 1 3.26 -4.01 -0.50
C ASN A 1 2.67 -4.84 -1.62
N PHE A 2 1.36 -5.04 -1.55
CA PHE A 2 0.55 -5.61 -2.63
C PHE A 2 -0.48 -4.57 -3.04
N TRP A 3 -0.56 -4.31 -4.34
CA TRP A 3 -1.54 -3.41 -4.92
C TRP A 3 -2.35 -4.17 -5.98
N MET A 4 -3.66 -4.12 -5.87
CA MET A 4 -4.58 -4.90 -6.69
C MET A 4 -5.64 -3.99 -7.29
N PRO A 5 -5.62 -3.72 -8.60
CA PRO A 5 -6.65 -2.94 -9.25
C PRO A 5 -7.97 -3.73 -9.34
N LEU A 6 -9.08 -3.04 -9.09
CA LEU A 6 -10.45 -3.53 -9.24
C LEU A 6 -11.15 -2.94 -10.48
N THR A 7 -10.40 -2.14 -11.24
CA THR A 7 -10.77 -1.57 -12.54
C THR A 7 -9.56 -1.66 -13.45
N GLU A 8 -9.72 -1.51 -14.76
CA GLU A 8 -8.56 -1.34 -15.63
C GLU A 8 -7.75 -0.10 -15.22
N VAL A 9 -6.42 -0.23 -15.26
CA VAL A 9 -5.47 0.82 -14.85
C VAL A 9 -4.38 1.01 -15.91
N TRP A 10 -4.20 2.25 -16.31
CA TRP A 10 -3.26 2.73 -17.30
C TRP A 10 -3.02 4.24 -17.12
N ASP A 11 -1.81 4.69 -17.47
CA ASP A 11 -1.46 6.11 -17.48
C ASP A 11 -1.89 6.84 -16.18
N SER A 12 -2.66 7.94 -16.26
CA SER A 12 -3.01 8.78 -15.10
C SER A 12 -4.00 8.14 -14.11
N ASN A 13 -4.66 7.04 -14.46
CA ASN A 13 -5.52 6.30 -13.52
C ASN A 13 -4.81 5.10 -12.87
N SER A 14 -3.47 5.10 -12.87
CA SER A 14 -2.66 4.05 -12.25
C SER A 14 -1.89 4.52 -11.01
N LEU A 15 -1.17 3.60 -10.38
CA LEU A 15 -0.17 3.88 -9.35
C LEU A 15 1.21 3.96 -10.02
N PHE A 16 1.91 5.07 -9.81
CA PHE A 16 3.27 5.27 -10.29
C PHE A 16 4.24 4.85 -9.21
N VAL A 17 5.13 3.92 -9.55
CA VAL A 17 6.09 3.35 -8.62
C VAL A 17 7.49 3.43 -9.15
N GLU A 18 8.43 3.70 -8.26
CA GLU A 18 9.85 3.57 -8.52
C GLU A 18 10.26 2.09 -8.62
N THR A 19 11.20 1.77 -9.52
CA THR A 19 11.60 0.36 -9.75
C THR A 19 12.48 -0.19 -8.62
N PHE A 20 13.23 0.67 -7.94
CA PHE A 20 14.08 0.33 -6.81
C PHE A 20 14.34 1.58 -5.95
N PRO A 21 14.49 1.47 -4.61
CA PRO A 21 14.61 2.63 -3.74
C PRO A 21 15.67 3.64 -4.18
N GLY A 22 15.29 4.91 -4.36
CA GLY A 22 16.16 6.03 -4.66
C GLY A 22 16.56 6.21 -6.14
N ARG A 23 15.92 5.49 -7.07
CA ARG A 23 16.10 5.64 -8.52
C ARG A 23 15.27 6.73 -9.19
N GLU A 24 14.18 7.16 -8.57
CA GLU A 24 13.24 8.17 -9.08
C GLU A 24 12.69 7.84 -10.49
N ASP A 25 12.71 6.57 -10.91
CA ASP A 25 12.36 6.11 -12.26
C ASP A 25 10.91 5.63 -12.35
N PHE A 26 9.99 6.50 -11.94
CA PHE A 26 8.59 6.17 -11.75
C PHE A 26 7.90 5.64 -13.01
N ARG A 27 7.18 4.52 -12.85
CA ARG A 27 6.38 3.90 -13.91
C ARG A 27 4.99 3.56 -13.40
N ALA A 28 3.99 3.86 -14.20
CA ALA A 28 2.62 3.40 -13.97
C ALA A 28 2.54 1.87 -14.07
N PHE A 29 1.87 1.24 -13.11
CA PHE A 29 1.38 -0.12 -13.33
C PHE A 29 0.37 -0.14 -14.49
N LYS A 30 0.33 -1.24 -15.24
CA LYS A 30 -0.63 -1.43 -16.33
C LYS A 30 -1.25 -2.81 -16.17
N GLY A 31 -2.58 -2.88 -16.18
CA GLY A 31 -3.32 -4.11 -15.92
C GLY A 31 -4.76 -3.84 -15.55
N GLY A 32 -5.40 -4.80 -14.88
CA GLY A 32 -6.79 -4.66 -14.47
C GLY A 32 -7.25 -5.75 -13.51
N VAL A 33 -8.55 -6.02 -13.54
CA VAL A 33 -9.19 -6.99 -12.64
C VAL A 33 -8.54 -8.36 -12.79
N GLY A 34 -8.06 -8.91 -11.68
CA GLY A 34 -7.36 -10.20 -11.63
C GLY A 34 -5.84 -10.08 -11.49
N ASP A 35 -5.26 -8.91 -11.81
CA ASP A 35 -3.85 -8.65 -11.61
C ASP A 35 -3.54 -8.29 -10.16
N MET A 36 -2.35 -8.68 -9.69
CA MET A 36 -1.83 -8.27 -8.38
C MET A 36 -0.36 -7.90 -8.48
N PHE A 37 -0.04 -6.67 -8.09
CA PHE A 37 1.31 -6.11 -8.16
C PHE A 37 1.98 -6.19 -6.79
N ARG A 38 3.03 -7.00 -6.68
CA ARG A 38 3.90 -7.05 -5.50
C ARG A 38 5.12 -6.18 -5.73
N TRP A 39 5.38 -5.26 -4.81
CA TRP A 39 6.50 -4.32 -4.93
C TRP A 39 6.97 -3.79 -3.56
N TRP A 40 8.09 -3.08 -3.53
CA TRP A 40 8.74 -2.58 -2.30
C TRP A 40 8.20 -1.21 -1.84
N GLY A 41 6.88 -1.06 -1.78
CA GLY A 41 6.24 0.23 -1.47
C GLY A 41 6.46 0.81 -0.06
N ASN A 42 7.28 0.18 0.79
CA ASN A 42 7.78 0.77 2.03
C ASN A 42 9.15 1.46 1.87
N ARG A 43 9.85 1.21 0.76
CA ARG A 43 11.17 1.79 0.46
C ARG A 43 11.20 2.54 -0.87
N CYS A 44 10.40 2.11 -1.83
CA CYS A 44 10.27 2.77 -3.11
C CYS A 44 9.29 3.95 -3.02
N GLY A 45 9.65 5.06 -3.65
CA GLY A 45 8.75 6.18 -3.86
C GLY A 45 7.53 5.75 -4.70
N HIS A 46 6.39 6.38 -4.46
CA HIS A 46 5.21 6.24 -5.31
C HIS A 46 4.27 7.42 -5.19
N TYR A 47 3.45 7.62 -6.23
CA TYR A 47 2.41 8.63 -6.25
C TYR A 47 1.25 8.22 -7.17
N ALA A 48 0.17 8.97 -7.07
CA ALA A 48 -0.94 8.92 -8.01
C ALA A 48 -1.06 10.29 -8.69
N GLU A 49 -1.34 10.29 -9.98
CA GLU A 49 -1.68 11.51 -10.70
C GLU A 49 -3.17 11.83 -10.54
N GLY A 50 -3.54 13.07 -10.88
CA GLY A 50 -4.95 13.41 -11.08
C GLY A 50 -5.48 12.58 -12.24
N ASN A 51 -6.54 11.81 -12.00
CA ASN A 51 -7.10 10.93 -13.00
C ASN A 51 -7.72 11.74 -14.15
N ALA A 52 -7.02 11.79 -15.29
CA ALA A 52 -7.46 12.46 -16.50
C ALA A 52 -8.06 11.46 -17.53
N THR A 53 -8.19 10.18 -17.15
CA THR A 53 -8.87 9.18 -17.97
C THR A 53 -10.39 9.31 -17.83
N GLY A 54 -11.12 8.64 -18.73
CA GLY A 54 -12.58 8.52 -18.63
C GLY A 54 -13.08 7.43 -17.66
N SER A 55 -12.19 6.80 -16.88
CA SER A 55 -12.52 5.65 -16.03
C SER A 55 -12.14 5.89 -14.58
N THR A 56 -13.05 5.56 -13.65
CA THR A 56 -12.78 5.63 -12.21
C THR A 56 -11.82 4.52 -11.80
N ARG A 57 -10.68 4.89 -11.18
CA ARG A 57 -9.75 3.93 -10.57
C ARG A 57 -10.28 3.44 -9.23
N VAL A 58 -10.45 2.13 -9.09
CA VAL A 58 -10.67 1.47 -7.79
C VAL A 58 -9.58 0.43 -7.57
N SER A 59 -8.98 0.38 -6.38
CA SER A 59 -7.88 -0.55 -6.06
C SER A 59 -7.82 -0.89 -4.57
N LEU A 60 -7.28 -2.05 -4.23
CA LEU A 60 -6.88 -2.41 -2.86
C LEU A 60 -5.36 -2.27 -2.70
N ASP A 61 -4.92 -1.66 -1.60
CA ASP A 61 -3.51 -1.59 -1.20
C ASP A 61 -3.35 -2.19 0.20
N PHE A 62 -2.66 -3.33 0.29
CA PHE A 62 -2.50 -4.04 1.54
C PHE A 62 -1.09 -4.61 1.71
N ARG A 63 -0.78 -4.95 2.96
CA ARG A 63 0.52 -5.49 3.36
C ARG A 63 0.30 -6.82 4.03
N ILE A 64 1.14 -7.79 3.69
CA ILE A 64 1.19 -9.10 4.34
C ILE A 64 2.47 -9.12 5.16
N ILE A 65 2.33 -9.40 6.44
CA ILE A 65 3.44 -9.38 7.39
C ILE A 65 3.43 -10.71 8.14
N PRO A 66 4.53 -11.49 8.07
CA PRO A 66 4.66 -12.69 8.88
C PRO A 66 4.42 -12.39 10.36
N ARG A 67 3.60 -13.22 11.01
CA ARG A 67 3.17 -13.02 12.40
C ARG A 67 4.32 -12.73 13.37
N ARG A 68 5.45 -13.44 13.24
CA ARG A 68 6.65 -13.20 14.05
C ARG A 68 7.18 -11.77 14.01
N PHE A 69 7.02 -11.06 12.89
CA PHE A 69 7.47 -9.67 12.77
C PHE A 69 6.45 -8.71 13.38
N TRP A 70 5.17 -9.07 13.37
CA TRP A 70 4.13 -8.37 14.11
C TRP A 70 4.38 -8.47 15.62
N ASP A 71 4.59 -9.68 16.14
CA ASP A 71 4.85 -9.91 17.58
C ASP A 71 6.12 -9.18 18.04
N ALA A 72 7.17 -9.18 17.20
CA ALA A 72 8.39 -8.44 17.49
C ALA A 72 8.16 -6.92 17.53
N ALA A 73 7.35 -6.38 16.60
CA ALA A 73 7.01 -4.96 16.58
C ALA A 73 6.15 -4.55 17.79
N GLU A 74 5.20 -5.40 18.21
CA GLU A 74 4.42 -5.24 19.45
C GLU A 74 5.33 -5.23 20.67
N ALA A 75 6.21 -6.22 20.81
CA ALA A 75 7.13 -6.33 21.94
C ALA A 75 8.12 -5.15 22.01
N ALA A 76 8.54 -4.63 20.86
CA ALA A 76 9.40 -3.45 20.77
C ALA A 76 8.66 -2.12 21.02
N GLY A 77 7.33 -2.13 21.18
CA GLY A 77 6.52 -0.92 21.32
C GLY A 77 6.54 -0.02 20.07
N THR A 78 6.93 -0.58 18.93
CA THR A 78 7.12 0.14 17.65
C THR A 78 5.85 0.25 16.82
N LEU A 79 4.77 -0.42 17.24
CA LEU A 79 3.45 -0.18 16.67
C LEU A 79 2.94 1.16 17.17
N THR A 80 3.17 2.23 16.40
CA THR A 80 2.37 3.44 16.56
C THR A 80 0.93 3.11 16.21
N ASP A 81 0.03 3.30 17.16
CA ASP A 81 -1.40 3.23 16.96
C ASP A 81 -1.79 4.42 16.09
N THR A 82 -1.96 4.21 14.77
CA THR A 82 -2.69 5.16 13.93
C THR A 82 -4.18 4.99 14.22
N ALA A 83 -4.55 5.30 15.47
CA ALA A 83 -5.88 5.14 16.03
C ALA A 83 -6.52 6.49 16.30
N GLU A 84 -6.34 7.48 15.43
CA GLU A 84 -7.26 8.62 15.40
C GLU A 84 -8.38 8.36 14.38
N GLY A 85 -9.37 7.59 14.87
CA GLY A 85 -10.76 7.64 14.43
C GLY A 85 -11.12 6.76 13.23
N TRP A 86 -12.35 6.27 13.25
CA TRP A 86 -13.02 5.44 12.22
C TRP A 86 -12.95 3.92 12.42
N THR A 87 -13.18 3.46 13.65
CA THR A 87 -13.89 2.19 13.87
C THR A 87 -15.32 2.33 13.31
N ARG A 88 -15.51 2.10 12.01
CA ARG A 88 -16.84 1.85 11.46
C ARG A 88 -17.24 0.41 11.79
N TRP A 89 -18.35 0.28 12.51
CA TRP A 89 -18.94 -0.94 13.02
C TRP A 89 -19.17 -1.98 11.90
N HIS A 90 -18.28 -2.97 11.81
CA HIS A 90 -18.49 -4.19 11.03
C HIS A 90 -18.16 -5.41 11.89
N GLY A 91 -19.04 -5.80 12.82
CA GLY A 91 -19.21 -7.17 13.35
C GLY A 91 -18.01 -7.95 13.89
N GLY A 92 -16.81 -7.36 13.96
CA GLY A 92 -15.55 -7.96 14.32
C GLY A 92 -14.49 -6.88 14.50
N ALA A 93 -13.61 -7.07 15.48
CA ALA A 93 -12.55 -6.11 15.78
C ALA A 93 -11.47 -6.18 14.68
N MET A 94 -11.62 -5.42 13.61
CA MET A 94 -10.54 -5.18 12.66
C MET A 94 -9.59 -4.14 13.28
N ARG A 95 -8.42 -4.59 13.76
CA ARG A 95 -7.34 -3.69 14.14
C ARG A 95 -6.67 -3.20 12.85
N LEU A 96 -6.95 -1.96 12.48
CA LEU A 96 -6.30 -1.26 11.38
C LEU A 96 -5.00 -0.65 11.93
N GLY A 97 -3.83 -1.20 11.60
CA GLY A 97 -2.58 -0.86 12.30
C GLY A 97 -1.36 -0.61 11.40
N SER A 98 -0.74 0.55 11.66
CA SER A 98 0.71 0.85 11.72
C SER A 98 1.52 0.84 10.42
N TYR A 99 2.22 1.96 10.17
CA TYR A 99 3.22 2.09 9.11
C TYR A 99 4.56 1.52 9.62
N TYR A 100 5.11 0.53 8.93
CA TYR A 100 6.40 -0.08 9.29
C TYR A 100 7.52 0.80 8.76
N TYR A 101 8.09 1.64 9.62
CA TYR A 101 9.39 2.24 9.38
C TYR A 101 10.43 1.43 10.16
N LEU A 102 11.06 0.47 9.49
CA LEU A 102 12.29 -0.13 10.02
C LEU A 102 13.41 0.87 9.70
N GLU A 103 13.77 1.73 10.65
CA GLU A 103 15.05 2.43 10.58
C GLU A 103 16.17 1.40 10.48
N SER A 104 16.90 1.41 9.37
CA SER A 104 18.18 0.73 9.30
C SER A 104 19.21 1.60 10.00
N SER A 105 19.57 1.16 11.22
CA SER A 105 20.86 1.33 11.94
C SER A 105 21.67 2.61 11.70
#